data_AF-A0A967W0P5-F1
#
_entry.id   AF-A0A967W0P5-F1
#
_cell.length_a   1.000
_cell.length_b   1.000
_cell.length_c   1.000
_cell.angle_alpha   90.00
_cell.angle_beta   90.00
_cell.angle_gamma   90.00
#
_symmetry.space_group_name_H-M   'P 1'
#
loop_
_entity.id
_entity.type
_entity.pdbx_description
1 polymer ?
#
loop_
_entity_poly.entity_id
_entity_poly.type
_entity_poly.pdbx_seq_one_letter_code
_entity_poly.pdbx_strand_id
1 'polypeptide(L)'
;PMKSSFLFSKDISAVRIAAIEWHAEPLFAGTIMHELGHALYFKAQKKSSIAKPGTRAYVDEEVDMHLMEMDVLDAATDHKFLQYIDSIVDRTGKVDDFDSLVGSITSDDMQALSDLLGCNGQCSGEEANILFACIVTSLGFRYAQVYADDPREEMIKFYNYCTRELSHL
;
A
#
# COMPACT_ATOMS: atom_id res chain seq x y z
N PRO A 1 8.66 13.14 11.31
CA PRO A 1 8.22 11.76 11.00
C PRO A 1 6.73 11.60 11.35
N MET A 2 5.86 11.46 10.34
CA MET A 2 4.51 10.97 10.58
C MET A 2 4.63 9.63 11.29
N LYS A 3 4.07 9.54 12.50
CA LYS A 3 3.95 8.27 13.20
C LYS A 3 2.86 7.52 12.46
N SER A 4 3.23 6.46 11.76
CA SER A 4 2.28 5.58 11.08
C SER A 4 1.18 5.17 12.06
N SER A 5 -0.06 5.24 11.58
CA SER A 5 -1.28 4.83 12.28
C SER A 5 -1.31 3.32 12.55
N PHE A 6 -0.42 2.57 11.89
CA PHE A 6 -0.18 1.16 12.15
C PHE A 6 1.33 0.91 12.29
N LEU A 7 1.72 0.10 13.27
CA LEU A 7 3.12 -0.26 13.44
C LEU A 7 3.25 -1.56 14.22
N PHE A 8 3.88 -2.57 13.62
CA PHE A 8 4.41 -3.71 14.35
C PHE A 8 5.60 -3.29 15.21
N SER A 9 5.43 -3.42 16.52
CA SER A 9 6.39 -2.98 17.52
C SER A 9 7.16 -4.18 18.08
N LYS A 10 8.44 -4.31 17.69
CA LYS A 10 9.31 -5.46 18.03
C LYS A 10 9.59 -5.59 19.53
N ASP A 11 9.64 -4.47 20.24
CA ASP A 11 9.86 -4.39 21.70
C ASP A 11 8.76 -5.08 22.52
N ILE A 12 7.50 -4.95 22.08
CA ILE A 12 6.34 -5.56 22.74
C ILE A 12 5.75 -6.73 21.93
N SER A 13 6.31 -7.01 20.74
CA SER A 13 5.83 -8.02 19.80
C SER A 13 4.33 -7.90 19.51
N ALA A 14 3.86 -6.68 19.24
CA ALA A 14 2.45 -6.40 18.99
C ALA A 14 2.27 -5.39 17.86
N VAL A 15 1.17 -5.53 17.11
CA VAL A 15 0.69 -4.51 16.17
C VAL A 15 0.01 -3.40 16.97
N ARG A 16 0.50 -2.17 16.80
CA ARG A 16 -0.11 -0.96 17.35
C ARG A 16 -1.00 -0.37 16.26
N ILE A 17 -2.20 0.03 16.66
CA ILE A 17 -3.22 0.59 15.76
C ILE A 17 -3.66 1.92 16.35
N ALA A 18 -3.78 2.94 15.51
CA ALA A 18 -4.34 4.22 15.86
C ALA A 18 -5.79 4.03 16.28
N ALA A 19 -6.14 4.59 17.44
CA ALA A 19 -7.50 4.60 17.96
C ALA A 19 -8.33 5.69 17.27
N ILE A 20 -8.48 5.56 15.95
CA ILE A 20 -9.36 6.39 15.12
C ILE A 20 -10.64 5.62 14.77
N GLU A 21 -11.65 6.34 14.31
CA GLU A 21 -12.82 5.72 13.70
C GLU A 21 -12.43 5.22 12.30
N TRP A 22 -12.58 3.91 12.11
CA TRP A 22 -12.31 3.21 10.87
C TRP A 22 -13.63 3.02 10.12
N HIS A 23 -13.84 3.80 9.06
CA HIS A 23 -15.05 3.72 8.24
C HIS A 23 -14.90 2.63 7.18
N ALA A 24 -13.69 2.48 6.63
CA ALA A 24 -13.39 1.48 5.63
C ALA A 24 -12.88 0.17 6.26
N GLU A 25 -13.78 -0.77 6.56
CA GLU A 25 -13.41 -2.09 7.07
C GLU A 25 -12.38 -2.84 6.19
N PRO A 26 -12.49 -2.83 4.84
CA PRO A 26 -11.46 -3.42 3.99
C PRO A 26 -10.08 -2.77 4.19
N LEU A 27 -10.02 -1.45 4.28
CA LEU A 27 -8.77 -0.69 4.49
C LEU A 27 -8.12 -1.07 5.83
N PHE A 28 -8.94 -1.13 6.88
CA PHE A 28 -8.50 -1.58 8.20
C PHE A 28 -7.95 -3.01 8.16
N ALA A 29 -8.67 -3.94 7.52
CA ALA A 29 -8.26 -5.33 7.40
C ALA A 29 -6.93 -5.48 6.63
N GLY A 30 -6.78 -4.79 5.50
CA GLY A 30 -5.56 -4.77 4.71
C GLY A 30 -4.37 -4.25 5.51
N THR A 31 -4.53 -3.12 6.18
CA THR A 31 -3.44 -2.49 6.95
C THR A 31 -3.06 -3.30 8.19
N ILE A 32 -4.01 -3.93 8.88
CA ILE A 32 -3.69 -4.88 9.96
C ILE A 32 -2.89 -6.06 9.43
N MET A 33 -3.30 -6.62 8.30
CA MET A 33 -2.64 -7.78 7.74
C MET A 33 -1.21 -7.44 7.32
N HIS A 34 -0.97 -6.27 6.73
CA HIS A 34 0.38 -5.74 6.47
C HIS A 34 1.28 -5.84 7.71
N GLU A 35 0.85 -5.27 8.84
CA GLU A 35 1.63 -5.30 10.08
C GLU A 35 1.78 -6.69 10.70
N LEU A 36 0.74 -7.52 10.60
CA LEU A 36 0.82 -8.92 11.04
C LEU A 36 1.83 -9.71 10.20
N GLY A 37 2.00 -9.38 8.92
CA GLY A 37 3.03 -9.97 8.09
C GLY A 37 4.44 -9.65 8.58
N HIS A 38 4.71 -8.40 9.00
CA HIS A 38 5.97 -8.05 9.67
C HIS A 38 6.17 -8.87 10.95
N ALA A 39 5.10 -9.07 11.74
CA ALA A 39 5.14 -9.91 12.93
C ALA A 39 5.49 -11.37 12.60
N LEU A 40 4.97 -11.90 11.49
CA LEU A 40 5.30 -13.25 11.01
C LEU A 40 6.76 -13.36 10.55
N TYR A 41 7.27 -12.37 9.81
CA TYR A 41 8.67 -12.32 9.39
C TYR A 41 9.61 -12.26 10.60
N PHE A 42 9.25 -11.45 11.61
CA PHE A 42 9.97 -11.36 12.88
C PHE A 42 9.97 -12.71 13.62
N LYS A 43 8.80 -13.35 13.76
CA LYS A 43 8.67 -14.67 14.39
C LYS A 43 9.47 -15.75 13.67
N ALA A 44 9.53 -15.68 12.34
CA ALA A 44 10.32 -16.57 11.49
C ALA A 44 11.82 -16.23 11.44
N GLN A 45 12.27 -15.20 12.17
CA GLN A 45 13.67 -14.75 12.23
C GLN A 45 14.25 -14.42 10.85
N LYS A 46 13.44 -13.84 9.96
CA LYS A 46 13.90 -13.39 8.65
C LYS A 46 14.92 -12.26 8.81
N LYS A 47 15.97 -12.24 7.97
CA LYS A 47 17.00 -11.18 8.03
C LYS A 47 16.42 -9.78 7.80
N SER A 48 15.40 -9.70 6.97
CA SER A 48 14.67 -8.46 6.67
C SER A 48 13.98 -7.85 7.91
N SER A 49 13.54 -8.69 8.86
CA SER A 49 12.84 -8.23 10.07
C SER A 49 13.74 -7.48 11.06
N ILE A 50 15.05 -7.43 10.85
CA ILE A 50 16.00 -6.61 11.60
C ILE A 50 16.82 -5.69 10.70
N ALA A 51 16.53 -5.71 9.39
CA ALA A 51 17.20 -4.87 8.43
C ALA A 51 16.82 -3.40 8.65
N LYS A 52 17.74 -2.49 8.33
CA LYS A 52 17.47 -1.04 8.42
C LYS A 52 16.51 -0.62 7.29
N PRO A 53 15.61 0.34 7.54
CA PRO A 53 14.81 0.95 6.48
C PRO A 53 15.67 1.40 5.29
N GLY A 54 15.16 1.20 4.07
CA GLY A 54 15.84 1.51 2.82
C GLY A 54 16.91 0.50 2.36
N THR A 55 17.21 -0.54 3.14
CA THR A 55 18.03 -1.66 2.64
C THR A 55 17.20 -2.58 1.76
N ARG A 56 17.84 -3.25 0.80
CA ARG A 56 17.16 -4.18 -0.12
C ARG A 56 16.32 -5.23 0.62
N ALA A 57 16.88 -5.85 1.66
CA ALA A 57 16.17 -6.85 2.45
C ALA A 57 14.90 -6.28 3.14
N TYR A 58 14.96 -5.04 3.64
CA TYR A 58 13.81 -4.36 4.21
C TYR A 58 12.76 -4.06 3.14
N VAL A 59 13.17 -3.48 2.01
CA VAL A 59 12.27 -3.11 0.92
C VAL A 59 11.61 -4.36 0.31
N ASP A 60 12.33 -5.48 0.20
CA ASP A 60 11.73 -6.73 -0.25
C ASP A 60 10.61 -7.23 0.69
N GLU A 61 10.80 -7.11 2.01
CA GLU A 61 9.75 -7.45 2.96
C GLU A 61 8.54 -6.52 2.82
N GLU A 62 8.76 -5.21 2.67
CA GLU A 62 7.68 -4.23 2.47
C GLU A 62 6.89 -4.47 1.18
N VAL A 63 7.56 -4.84 0.08
CA VAL A 63 6.86 -5.25 -1.16
C VAL A 63 6.00 -6.49 -0.90
N ASP A 64 6.49 -7.48 -0.15
CA ASP A 64 5.68 -8.65 0.21
C ASP A 64 4.46 -8.26 1.07
N MET A 65 4.63 -7.31 2.01
CA MET A 65 3.54 -6.86 2.88
C MET A 65 2.46 -6.10 2.10
N HIS A 66 2.87 -5.21 1.20
CA HIS A 66 1.93 -4.48 0.34
C HIS A 66 1.24 -5.38 -0.69
N LEU A 67 1.91 -6.41 -1.23
CA LEU A 67 1.24 -7.41 -2.07
C LEU A 67 0.16 -8.17 -1.28
N MET A 68 0.45 -8.57 -0.03
CA MET A 68 -0.56 -9.19 0.83
C MET A 68 -1.69 -8.24 1.20
N GLU A 69 -1.38 -6.97 1.48
CA GLU A 69 -2.38 -5.92 1.71
C GLU A 69 -3.32 -5.77 0.50
N MET A 70 -2.77 -5.72 -0.71
CA MET A 70 -3.54 -5.71 -1.96
C MET A 70 -4.46 -6.93 -2.08
N ASP A 71 -3.95 -8.14 -1.80
CA ASP A 71 -4.76 -9.37 -1.87
C ASP A 71 -5.93 -9.34 -0.87
N VAL A 72 -5.72 -8.77 0.33
CA VAL A 72 -6.76 -8.63 1.35
C VAL A 72 -7.81 -7.60 0.93
N LEU A 73 -7.39 -6.43 0.42
CA LEU A 73 -8.29 -5.40 -0.09
C LEU A 73 -9.14 -5.93 -1.25
N ASP A 74 -8.52 -6.67 -2.16
CA ASP A 74 -9.20 -7.25 -3.31
C ASP A 74 -10.23 -8.30 -2.89
N ALA A 75 -9.84 -9.24 -2.01
CA ALA A 75 -10.76 -10.23 -1.48
C ALA A 75 -11.93 -9.60 -0.70
N ALA A 76 -11.68 -8.55 0.07
CA ALA A 76 -12.70 -7.84 0.85
C ALA A 76 -13.67 -7.03 -0.02
N THR A 77 -13.34 -6.78 -1.29
CA THR A 77 -14.16 -6.01 -2.24
C THR A 77 -14.72 -6.89 -3.37
N ASP A 78 -14.78 -8.21 -3.20
CA ASP A 78 -15.19 -9.17 -4.22
C ASP A 78 -14.41 -9.00 -5.55
N HIS A 79 -13.10 -8.79 -5.44
CA HIS A 79 -12.16 -8.57 -6.54
C HIS A 79 -12.36 -7.28 -7.35
N LYS A 80 -13.16 -6.34 -6.85
CA LYS A 80 -13.42 -5.06 -7.55
C LYS A 80 -12.30 -4.06 -7.36
N PHE A 81 -11.55 -4.13 -6.27
CA PHE A 81 -10.46 -3.19 -6.00
C PHE A 81 -9.38 -3.27 -7.07
N LEU A 82 -8.82 -4.46 -7.34
CA LEU A 82 -7.80 -4.60 -8.37
C LEU A 82 -8.36 -4.42 -9.77
N GLN A 83 -9.62 -4.77 -10.03
CA GLN A 83 -10.28 -4.43 -11.30
C GLN A 83 -10.31 -2.92 -11.55
N TYR A 84 -10.59 -2.13 -10.51
CA TYR A 84 -10.59 -0.68 -10.61
C TYR A 84 -9.17 -0.13 -10.81
N ILE A 85 -8.19 -0.60 -10.03
CA ILE A 85 -6.78 -0.22 -10.20
C ILE A 85 -6.28 -0.57 -11.60
N ASP A 86 -6.61 -1.76 -12.12
CA ASP A 86 -6.26 -2.18 -13.48
C ASP A 86 -6.87 -1.25 -14.53
N SER A 87 -8.10 -0.77 -14.33
CA SER A 87 -8.70 0.22 -15.23
C SER A 87 -7.92 1.55 -15.30
N ILE A 88 -7.30 1.96 -14.18
CA ILE A 88 -6.44 3.14 -14.13
C ILE A 88 -5.12 2.84 -14.87
N VAL A 89 -4.52 1.68 -14.63
CA VAL A 89 -3.29 1.23 -15.32
C VAL A 89 -3.50 1.17 -16.83
N ASP A 90 -4.61 0.58 -17.28
CA ASP A 90 -4.96 0.45 -18.70
C ASP A 90 -5.21 1.82 -19.35
N ARG A 91 -5.93 2.71 -18.66
CA ARG A 91 -6.16 4.09 -19.12
C ARG A 91 -4.86 4.89 -19.25
N THR A 92 -3.93 4.67 -18.32
CA THR A 92 -2.65 5.38 -18.26
C THR A 92 -1.67 4.89 -19.32
N GLY A 93 -1.70 3.59 -19.62
CA GLY A 93 -0.74 2.99 -20.53
C GLY A 93 0.68 2.93 -19.95
N LYS A 94 1.66 2.61 -20.80
CA LYS A 94 3.08 2.67 -20.42
C LYS A 94 3.52 4.13 -20.30
N VAL A 95 4.12 4.49 -19.17
CA VAL A 95 4.66 5.82 -18.89
C VAL A 95 6.19 5.80 -18.77
N ASP A 96 6.78 6.98 -18.94
CA ASP A 96 8.24 7.17 -18.88
C ASP A 96 8.76 7.34 -17.44
N ASP A 97 7.93 7.78 -16.50
CA ASP A 97 8.28 8.03 -15.10
C ASP A 97 7.11 7.78 -14.13
N PHE A 98 7.44 7.64 -12.83
CA PHE A 98 6.46 7.37 -11.78
C PHE A 98 5.60 8.58 -11.40
N ASP A 99 6.08 9.81 -11.62
CA ASP A 99 5.27 11.02 -11.38
C ASP A 99 4.08 11.04 -12.32
N SER A 100 4.27 10.66 -13.58
CA SER A 100 3.22 10.51 -14.59
C SER A 100 2.23 9.41 -14.22
N LEU A 101 2.71 8.30 -13.64
CA LEU A 101 1.84 7.24 -13.14
C LEU A 101 0.96 7.73 -11.98
N VAL A 102 1.55 8.35 -10.96
CA VAL A 102 0.82 8.85 -9.79
C VAL A 102 -0.15 9.97 -10.20
N GLY A 103 0.29 10.86 -11.09
CA GLY A 103 -0.51 11.95 -11.65
C GLY A 103 -1.68 11.50 -12.54
N SER A 104 -1.76 10.21 -12.89
CA SER A 104 -2.88 9.63 -13.64
C SER A 104 -4.14 9.39 -12.78
N ILE A 105 -3.98 9.42 -11.45
CA ILE A 105 -5.09 9.27 -10.49
C ILE A 105 -5.90 10.57 -10.49
N THR A 106 -7.19 10.45 -10.79
CA THR A 106 -8.11 11.59 -10.77
C THR A 106 -8.87 11.68 -9.45
N SER A 107 -9.52 12.82 -9.20
CA SER A 107 -10.45 12.95 -8.07
C SER A 107 -11.58 11.93 -8.11
N ASP A 108 -12.05 11.58 -9.32
CA ASP A 108 -13.15 10.65 -9.51
C ASP A 108 -12.71 9.22 -9.18
N ASP A 109 -11.45 8.85 -9.49
CA ASP A 109 -10.89 7.56 -9.08
C ASP A 109 -10.77 7.47 -7.55
N MET A 110 -10.30 8.54 -6.91
CA MET A 110 -10.20 8.60 -5.45
C MET A 110 -11.57 8.45 -4.79
N GLN A 111 -12.60 9.10 -5.32
CA GLN A 111 -13.97 8.96 -4.81
C GLN A 111 -14.50 7.54 -5.02
N ALA A 112 -14.35 6.98 -6.22
CA ALA A 112 -14.83 5.64 -6.53
C ALA A 112 -14.16 4.56 -5.66
N LEU A 113 -12.85 4.67 -5.42
CA LEU A 113 -12.11 3.77 -4.53
C LEU A 113 -12.50 3.99 -3.06
N SER A 114 -12.76 5.23 -2.64
CA SER A 114 -13.28 5.54 -1.30
C SER A 114 -14.65 4.91 -1.07
N ASP A 115 -15.56 5.01 -2.04
CA ASP A 115 -16.90 4.42 -1.99
C ASP A 115 -16.80 2.88 -1.99
N LEU A 116 -15.93 2.32 -2.84
CA LEU A 116 -15.72 0.87 -2.94
C LEU A 116 -15.24 0.27 -1.61
N LEU A 117 -14.36 0.98 -0.90
CA LEU A 117 -13.83 0.54 0.39
C LEU A 117 -14.75 0.91 1.56
N GLY A 118 -15.88 1.57 1.32
CA GLY A 118 -16.87 1.90 2.35
C GLY A 118 -16.61 3.19 3.13
N CYS A 119 -15.57 3.95 2.77
CA CYS A 119 -15.31 5.26 3.39
C CYS A 119 -16.38 6.30 3.00
N ASN A 120 -16.87 6.28 1.76
CA ASN A 120 -17.91 7.19 1.24
C ASN A 120 -17.61 8.69 1.46
N GLY A 121 -16.33 9.09 1.34
CA GLY A 121 -15.90 10.48 1.61
C GLY A 121 -15.96 10.90 3.08
N GLN A 122 -16.19 9.97 4.02
CA GLN A 122 -16.25 10.21 5.46
C GLN A 122 -14.94 9.88 6.19
N CYS A 123 -13.88 9.47 5.47
CA CYS A 123 -12.62 9.13 6.10
C CYS A 123 -12.10 10.29 6.95
N SER A 124 -11.56 9.98 8.14
CA SER A 124 -10.75 10.95 8.87
C SER A 124 -9.51 11.34 8.05
N GLY A 125 -8.87 12.48 8.34
CA GLY A 125 -7.65 12.87 7.61
C GLY A 125 -6.53 11.82 7.69
N GLU A 126 -6.45 11.10 8.79
CA GLU A 126 -5.48 10.00 8.99
C GLU A 126 -5.84 8.76 8.15
N GLU A 127 -7.10 8.35 8.16
CA GLU A 127 -7.62 7.26 7.32
C GLU A 127 -7.49 7.58 5.82
N ALA A 128 -7.72 8.84 5.42
CA ALA A 128 -7.55 9.29 4.04
C ALA A 128 -6.09 9.19 3.55
N ASN A 129 -5.12 9.46 4.43
CA ASN A 129 -3.70 9.31 4.09
C ASN A 129 -3.32 7.85 3.88
N ILE A 130 -3.87 6.94 4.69
CA ILE A 130 -3.63 5.50 4.58
C ILE A 130 -4.28 4.95 3.31
N LEU A 131 -5.52 5.37 3.04
CA LEU A 131 -6.23 5.06 1.80
C LEU A 131 -5.41 5.48 0.58
N PHE A 132 -4.93 6.73 0.57
CA PHE A 132 -4.11 7.25 -0.54
C PHE A 132 -2.82 6.45 -0.71
N ALA A 133 -2.10 6.15 0.38
CA ALA A 133 -0.89 5.33 0.32
C ALA A 133 -1.15 3.94 -0.24
N CYS A 134 -2.23 3.27 0.20
CA CYS A 134 -2.63 1.95 -0.32
C CYS A 134 -2.95 2.00 -1.81
N ILE A 135 -3.70 3.01 -2.27
CA ILE A 135 -4.06 3.19 -3.68
C ILE A 135 -2.82 3.41 -4.53
N VAL A 136 -1.94 4.34 -4.15
CA VAL A 136 -0.73 4.68 -4.91
C VAL A 136 0.20 3.47 -4.99
N THR A 137 0.44 2.77 -3.88
CA THR A 137 1.27 1.54 -3.88
C THR A 137 0.66 0.46 -4.75
N SER A 138 -0.67 0.24 -4.65
CA SER A 138 -1.38 -0.74 -5.47
C SER A 138 -1.26 -0.42 -6.96
N LEU A 139 -1.43 0.86 -7.34
CA LEU A 139 -1.28 1.31 -8.72
C LEU A 139 0.12 1.03 -9.26
N GLY A 140 1.16 1.39 -8.52
CA GLY A 140 2.54 1.14 -8.92
C GLY A 140 2.86 -0.35 -9.07
N PHE A 141 2.35 -1.19 -8.18
CA PHE A 141 2.60 -2.63 -8.23
C PHE A 141 1.85 -3.30 -9.38
N ARG A 142 0.61 -2.90 -9.64
CA ARG A 142 -0.15 -3.37 -10.82
C ARG A 142 0.51 -2.91 -12.12
N TYR A 143 0.95 -1.64 -12.19
CA TYR A 143 1.71 -1.14 -13.33
C TYR A 143 2.97 -1.97 -13.61
N ALA A 144 3.75 -2.27 -12.57
CA ALA A 144 4.93 -3.12 -12.68
C ALA A 144 4.61 -4.52 -13.21
N GLN A 145 3.51 -5.13 -12.79
CA GLN A 145 3.08 -6.45 -13.25
C GLN A 145 2.67 -6.47 -14.73
N VAL A 146 2.16 -5.36 -15.26
CA VAL A 146 1.68 -5.25 -16.64
C VAL A 146 2.79 -4.87 -17.61
N TYR A 147 3.65 -3.90 -17.24
CA TYR A 147 4.54 -3.23 -18.20
C TYR A 147 6.04 -3.48 -17.98
N ALA A 148 6.46 -4.03 -16.84
CA ALA A 148 7.88 -4.23 -16.55
C ALA A 148 8.38 -5.61 -17.00
N ASP A 149 9.62 -5.64 -17.51
CA ASP A 149 10.30 -6.90 -17.83
C ASP A 149 10.63 -7.72 -16.56
N ASP A 150 10.93 -7.01 -15.47
CA ASP A 150 11.09 -7.57 -14.13
C ASP A 150 10.13 -6.85 -13.16
N PRO A 151 8.91 -7.39 -12.96
CA PRO A 151 7.92 -6.78 -12.10
C PRO A 151 8.42 -6.54 -10.68
N ARG A 152 9.26 -7.44 -10.13
CA ARG A 152 9.70 -7.33 -8.75
C ARG A 152 10.69 -6.17 -8.58
N GLU A 153 11.67 -6.04 -9.48
CA GLU A 153 12.58 -4.90 -9.43
C GLU A 153 11.84 -3.57 -9.62
N GLU A 154 10.81 -3.54 -10.46
CA GLU A 154 10.04 -2.32 -10.69
C GLU A 154 9.18 -1.93 -9.47
N MET A 155 8.56 -2.90 -8.77
CA MET A 155 7.89 -2.66 -7.48
C MET A 155 8.84 -2.08 -6.43
N ILE A 156 10.07 -2.58 -6.37
CA ILE A 156 11.10 -2.09 -5.43
C ILE A 156 11.49 -0.65 -5.76
N LYS A 157 11.66 -0.32 -7.04
CA LYS A 157 11.92 1.07 -7.46
C LYS A 157 10.74 1.97 -7.08
N PHE A 158 9.52 1.52 -7.34
CA PHE A 158 8.31 2.28 -7.03
C PHE A 158 8.14 2.52 -5.52
N TYR A 159 8.32 1.50 -4.69
CA TYR A 159 8.29 1.64 -3.23
C TYR A 159 9.36 2.64 -2.73
N ASN A 160 10.58 2.56 -3.28
CA ASN A 160 11.63 3.53 -2.95
C ASN A 160 11.29 4.96 -3.40
N TYR A 161 10.59 5.11 -4.52
CA TYR A 161 10.07 6.40 -4.98
C TYR A 161 9.03 6.94 -4.00
N CYS A 162 8.02 6.15 -3.61
CA CYS A 162 7.00 6.57 -2.65
C CYS A 162 7.59 6.99 -1.30
N THR A 163 8.54 6.21 -0.77
CA THR A 163 9.16 6.50 0.53
C THR A 163 10.09 7.72 0.53
N ARG A 164 10.58 8.16 -0.63
CA ARG A 164 11.43 9.36 -0.75
C ARG A 164 10.60 10.60 -1.08
N GLU A 165 9.86 10.53 -2.17
CA GLU A 165 9.22 11.69 -2.79
C GLU A 165 7.86 12.00 -2.16
N LEU A 166 7.11 10.98 -1.72
CA LEU A 166 5.78 11.17 -1.15
C LEU A 166 5.78 11.29 0.39
N SER A 167 6.91 11.06 1.05
CA SER A 167 7.05 11.18 2.52
C SER A 167 6.93 12.61 3.06
N HIS A 168 6.84 13.60 2.16
CA HIS A 168 6.76 15.03 2.45
C HIS A 168 5.38 15.65 2.16
N LEU A 169 4.46 14.86 1.60
CA LEU A 169 3.05 15.21 1.42
C LEU A 169 2.26 14.87 2.70
#